data_AF-A0A409WG93-F1
#
_entry.id   AF-A0A409WG93-F1
#
_cell.length_a   1.000
_cell.length_b   1.000
_cell.length_c   1.000
_cell.angle_alpha   90.00
_cell.angle_beta   90.00
_cell.angle_gamma   90.00
#
_symmetry.space_group_name_H-M   'P 1'
#
loop_
_entity.id
_entity.type
_entity.pdbx_description
1 polymer ?
#
loop_
_entity_poly.entity_id
_entity_poly.type
_entity_poly.pdbx_seq_one_letter_code
_entity_poly.pdbx_strand_id
1 'polypeptide(L)'
;MIRLIPKYLSPHGSFLRAKSINTLSPISISARKFSRSSESSAQYSQYSPWSDKFSGSLHTRTLLQAAFYTAILLGTSHLISQRLSASSSPSTSDNETLFAGYASPKELKAAIEELRRTFPQPQAVVTDPDALNLYGSSENSYHPASPHSVIIRPQSTADVVKIVNVARKYRVPITPYSGATNLEGHFSGYPTGSICVDMSGMDKILTVNVNDSDLVCQAGTRWEDINQTLSERGIPLFFPLDPGPGATIGGMVGTGCSGTNAVRYGTARAEWFLNLTVVLPSGEVIKTKRRARKSASGFDTTKLFIGAEGTLGIVTEATLRLAPVLPTRVVMAQFPNVQKAVSAVQDILNSPYGPHIQCVELLDDNMMDTINSAGLVATPYPIKDTLFFKIQGDDSSINQASKVVQDIVKNYGSTQFKFASTQQEAEELWESRKYALMSSLGAYPGKRCWTTDVCVPVSRLPELVYETKKDLKESNLTSTIVGHVGDGNFHSFILFDEHQEFDAVSGAVHRLVHRALALDGTCTGEHGVGLGKKEYLEEELGINTVNLMKSIKKAIDPLNIMNPGKLYPDEVKK
;
A
#
# COMPACT_ATOMS: atom_id res chain seq x y z
N MET A 1 1.35 -23.04 46.69
CA MET A 1 1.54 -22.22 47.90
C MET A 1 1.17 -20.78 47.60
N ILE A 2 0.02 -20.36 48.15
CA ILE A 2 -0.39 -19.02 48.58
C ILE A 2 0.16 -17.81 47.80
N ARG A 3 -0.68 -17.27 46.89
CA ARG A 3 -0.65 -15.89 46.41
C ARG A 3 -1.24 -14.97 47.48
N LEU A 4 -0.55 -13.87 47.81
CA LEU A 4 -1.06 -12.79 48.65
C LEU A 4 -1.54 -11.63 47.78
N ILE A 5 -2.79 -11.22 48.02
CA ILE A 5 -3.43 -9.95 47.64
C ILE A 5 -3.15 -8.94 48.77
N PRO A 6 -3.13 -7.63 48.48
CA PRO A 6 -4.02 -6.75 49.26
C PRO A 6 -4.85 -5.76 48.42
N LYS A 7 -6.07 -5.53 48.94
CA LYS A 7 -7.14 -4.59 48.53
C LYS A 7 -6.91 -3.16 49.07
N TYR A 8 -7.85 -2.27 48.69
CA TYR A 8 -8.35 -1.00 49.30
C TYR A 8 -7.98 0.26 48.49
N LEU A 9 -8.81 1.28 48.20
CA LEU A 9 -10.13 1.78 48.68
C LEU A 9 -10.76 2.72 47.60
N SER A 10 -12.08 2.94 47.66
CA SER A 10 -12.88 3.90 46.86
C SER A 10 -13.12 5.24 47.63
N PRO A 11 -14.12 6.11 47.30
CA PRO A 11 -14.34 6.98 46.13
C PRO A 11 -14.63 8.45 46.56
N HIS A 12 -14.95 9.36 45.61
CA HIS A 12 -15.72 10.65 45.71
C HIS A 12 -15.16 11.61 44.62
N GLY A 13 -15.89 12.44 43.88
CA GLY A 13 -17.29 12.80 43.82
C GLY A 13 -17.45 14.02 42.88
N SER A 14 -18.50 13.97 42.06
CA SER A 14 -19.39 15.07 41.65
C SER A 14 -18.99 16.21 40.70
N PHE A 15 -19.71 16.23 39.55
CA PHE A 15 -20.48 17.32 38.92
C PHE A 15 -19.94 18.76 38.92
N LEU A 16 -19.90 19.38 37.74
CA LEU A 16 -20.62 20.63 37.46
C LEU A 16 -20.78 20.88 35.95
N ARG A 17 -21.89 21.57 35.64
CA ARG A 17 -22.58 21.70 34.34
C ARG A 17 -22.26 23.04 33.68
N ALA A 18 -22.22 23.02 32.35
CA ALA A 18 -22.77 24.00 31.40
C ALA A 18 -22.27 25.47 31.40
N LYS A 19 -21.92 25.97 30.20
CA LYS A 19 -22.72 26.97 29.47
C LYS A 19 -22.20 27.23 28.05
N SER A 20 -23.15 27.22 27.12
CA SER A 20 -23.12 27.70 25.75
C SER A 20 -23.05 29.23 25.65
N ILE A 21 -22.59 29.76 24.50
CA ILE A 21 -23.07 30.97 23.77
C ILE A 21 -22.34 30.90 22.40
N ASN A 22 -23.04 30.63 21.28
CA ASN A 22 -23.57 31.59 20.29
C ASN A 22 -22.50 32.59 19.80
N THR A 23 -22.26 32.95 18.54
CA THR A 23 -22.86 32.83 17.20
C THR A 23 -22.08 33.90 16.41
N LEU A 24 -21.55 33.64 15.21
CA LEU A 24 -21.23 34.72 14.26
C LEU A 24 -21.46 34.25 12.82
N SER A 25 -22.16 35.08 12.07
CA SER A 25 -22.59 34.96 10.67
C SER A 25 -21.52 35.48 9.70
N PRO A 26 -21.65 35.23 8.37
CA PRO A 26 -20.51 35.14 7.45
C PRO A 26 -20.19 36.45 6.70
N ILE A 27 -18.91 36.59 6.32
CA ILE A 27 -18.40 37.69 5.49
C ILE A 27 -18.32 37.24 4.02
N SER A 28 -18.84 38.07 3.11
CA SER A 28 -18.80 37.88 1.65
C SER A 28 -17.42 38.15 1.06
N ILE A 29 -16.96 37.31 0.13
CA ILE A 29 -15.70 37.50 -0.62
C ILE A 29 -16.01 37.97 -2.05
N SER A 30 -15.46 39.11 -2.46
CA SER A 30 -15.47 39.59 -3.86
C SER A 30 -14.26 39.04 -4.62
N ALA A 31 -14.48 38.46 -5.79
CA ALA A 31 -13.42 37.90 -6.64
C ALA A 31 -12.58 38.99 -7.33
N ARG A 32 -11.26 39.00 -7.09
CA ARG A 32 -10.28 39.76 -7.88
C ARG A 32 -9.89 38.99 -9.13
N LYS A 33 -9.92 39.67 -10.28
CA LYS A 33 -9.43 39.19 -11.59
C LYS A 33 -7.92 38.96 -11.56
N PHE A 34 -7.47 37.76 -11.94
CA PHE A 34 -6.08 37.46 -12.25
C PHE A 34 -5.71 37.98 -13.65
N SER A 35 -4.72 38.87 -13.75
CA SER A 35 -3.98 39.13 -14.98
C SER A 35 -2.77 38.19 -15.02
N ARG A 36 -2.74 37.23 -15.96
CA ARG A 36 -1.56 36.40 -16.26
C ARG A 36 -0.86 36.91 -17.51
N SER A 37 0.47 36.85 -17.45
CA SER A 37 1.48 37.26 -18.42
C SER A 37 1.30 36.66 -19.82
N SER A 38 1.59 37.47 -20.85
CA SER A 38 1.21 37.27 -22.25
C SER A 38 2.35 36.80 -23.17
N GLU A 39 3.42 36.17 -22.67
CA GLU A 39 4.59 35.86 -23.51
C GLU A 39 4.58 34.44 -24.11
N SER A 40 3.90 33.45 -23.49
CA SER A 40 3.85 32.08 -24.06
C SER A 40 2.75 31.87 -25.10
N SER A 41 1.69 32.69 -25.10
CA SER A 41 0.58 32.58 -26.06
C SER A 41 0.94 33.11 -27.45
N ALA A 42 1.96 33.96 -27.56
CA ALA A 42 2.36 34.57 -28.83
C ALA A 42 2.99 33.56 -29.80
N GLN A 43 3.77 32.58 -29.31
CA GLN A 43 4.50 31.63 -30.16
C GLN A 43 3.62 30.61 -30.87
N TYR A 44 2.48 30.23 -30.28
CA TYR A 44 1.54 29.26 -30.88
C TYR A 44 0.49 29.93 -31.78
N SER A 45 0.31 31.25 -31.66
CA SER A 45 -0.68 32.00 -32.44
C SER A 45 -0.45 31.88 -33.95
N GLN A 46 0.82 31.84 -34.39
CA GLN A 46 1.17 31.72 -35.82
C GLN A 46 0.75 30.40 -36.48
N TYR A 47 0.48 29.35 -35.70
CA TYR A 47 0.08 28.04 -36.20
C TYR A 47 -1.43 27.79 -36.06
N SER A 48 -2.17 28.69 -35.43
CA SER A 48 -3.63 28.58 -35.29
C SER A 48 -4.32 29.21 -36.50
N PRO A 49 -5.16 28.47 -37.25
CA PRO A 49 -5.88 29.05 -38.39
C PRO A 49 -6.97 30.04 -37.95
N TRP A 50 -7.25 30.17 -36.64
CA TRP A 50 -8.13 31.22 -36.08
C TRP A 50 -7.38 32.46 -35.61
N SER A 51 -6.05 32.48 -35.68
CA SER A 51 -5.26 33.66 -35.35
C SER A 51 -5.09 34.59 -36.56
N ASP A 52 -5.06 35.89 -36.29
CA ASP A 52 -4.70 36.91 -37.29
C ASP A 52 -3.23 36.84 -37.70
N LYS A 53 -2.40 36.13 -36.92
CA LYS A 53 -0.96 35.92 -37.18
C LYS A 53 -0.66 34.59 -37.88
N PHE A 54 -1.67 33.87 -38.38
CA PHE A 54 -1.49 32.58 -39.02
C PHE A 54 -0.53 32.66 -40.21
N SER A 55 0.53 31.84 -40.20
CA SER A 55 1.61 31.89 -41.20
C SER A 55 1.30 31.16 -42.51
N GLY A 56 0.22 30.37 -42.56
CA GLY A 56 -0.21 29.66 -43.76
C GLY A 56 -0.98 30.54 -44.75
N SER A 57 -1.05 30.11 -46.02
CA SER A 57 -1.82 30.81 -47.05
C SER A 57 -3.31 30.90 -46.69
N LEU A 58 -4.03 31.84 -47.32
CA LEU A 58 -5.48 31.95 -47.15
C LEU A 58 -6.18 30.61 -47.45
N HIS A 59 -5.75 29.91 -48.51
CA HIS A 59 -6.28 28.61 -48.88
C HIS A 59 -6.06 27.55 -47.79
N THR A 60 -4.85 27.51 -47.22
CA THR A 60 -4.51 26.62 -46.10
C THR A 60 -5.35 26.93 -44.85
N ARG A 61 -5.57 28.22 -44.56
CA ARG A 61 -6.41 28.68 -43.44
C ARG A 61 -7.85 28.20 -43.59
N THR A 62 -8.45 28.41 -44.76
CA THR A 62 -9.82 28.01 -45.05
C THR A 62 -9.99 26.50 -44.97
N LEU A 63 -9.00 25.73 -45.47
CA LEU A 63 -9.05 24.28 -45.49
C LEU A 63 -8.97 23.68 -44.07
N LEU A 64 -8.10 24.21 -43.20
CA LEU A 64 -7.99 23.78 -41.81
C LEU A 64 -9.24 24.14 -40.98
N GLN A 65 -9.78 25.35 -41.16
CA GLN A 65 -11.04 25.74 -40.51
C GLN A 65 -12.21 24.86 -40.97
N ALA A 66 -12.32 24.60 -42.28
CA ALA A 66 -13.35 23.73 -42.84
C ALA A 66 -13.24 22.29 -42.32
N ALA A 67 -12.02 21.74 -42.22
CA ALA A 67 -11.79 20.42 -41.64
C ALA A 67 -12.24 20.35 -40.17
N PHE A 68 -11.95 21.38 -39.37
CA PHE A 68 -12.37 21.46 -37.97
C PHE A 68 -13.89 21.54 -37.82
N TYR A 69 -14.57 22.41 -38.57
CA TYR A 69 -16.03 22.50 -38.53
C TYR A 69 -16.71 21.22 -39.04
N THR A 70 -16.12 20.56 -40.05
CA THR A 70 -16.61 19.26 -40.55
C THR A 70 -16.48 18.18 -39.47
N ALA A 71 -15.37 18.14 -38.73
CA ALA A 71 -15.19 17.21 -37.61
C ALA A 71 -16.20 17.45 -36.48
N ILE A 72 -16.50 18.72 -36.16
CA ILE A 72 -17.55 19.07 -35.18
C ILE A 72 -18.93 18.64 -35.69
N LEU A 73 -19.28 18.89 -36.95
CA LEU A 73 -20.55 18.49 -37.54
C LEU A 73 -20.71 16.95 -37.57
N LEU A 74 -19.66 16.22 -37.91
CA LEU A 74 -19.66 14.75 -37.86
C LEU A 74 -19.77 14.23 -36.42
N GLY A 75 -19.04 14.81 -35.46
CA GLY A 75 -19.13 14.42 -34.05
C GLY A 75 -20.50 14.72 -33.43
N THR A 76 -21.08 15.88 -33.72
CA THR A 76 -22.42 16.26 -33.25
C THR A 76 -23.51 15.45 -33.91
N SER A 77 -23.43 15.17 -35.22
CA SER A 77 -24.37 14.27 -35.90
C SER A 77 -24.29 12.84 -35.36
N HIS A 78 -23.10 12.34 -35.01
CA HIS A 78 -22.93 11.04 -34.37
C HIS A 78 -23.53 11.01 -32.95
N LEU A 79 -23.34 12.06 -32.14
CA LEU A 79 -23.95 12.19 -30.82
C LEU A 79 -25.48 12.31 -30.88
N ILE A 80 -26.01 13.07 -31.84
CA ILE A 80 -27.46 13.19 -32.06
C ILE A 80 -28.03 11.87 -32.56
N SER A 81 -27.35 11.17 -33.48
CA SER A 81 -27.73 9.84 -33.94
C SER A 81 -27.74 8.82 -32.80
N GLN A 82 -26.74 8.82 -31.91
CA GLN A 82 -26.74 7.97 -30.72
C GLN A 82 -27.87 8.32 -29.73
N ARG A 83 -28.18 9.61 -29.52
CA ARG A 83 -29.31 10.02 -28.67
C ARG A 83 -30.66 9.66 -29.26
N LEU A 84 -30.83 9.76 -30.58
CA LEU A 84 -32.06 9.36 -31.28
C LEU A 84 -32.20 7.83 -31.37
N SER A 85 -31.09 7.09 -31.39
CA SER A 85 -31.08 5.62 -31.29
C SER A 85 -31.35 5.12 -29.87
N ALA A 86 -31.02 5.93 -28.86
CA ALA A 86 -31.28 5.62 -27.45
C ALA A 86 -32.74 5.88 -27.01
N SER A 87 -33.57 6.52 -27.84
CA SER A 87 -34.98 6.80 -27.53
C SER A 87 -35.96 5.68 -27.89
N SER A 88 -35.47 4.52 -28.31
CA SER A 88 -36.31 3.33 -28.57
C SER A 88 -35.81 2.13 -27.77
N SER A 89 -36.08 2.13 -26.47
CA SER A 89 -36.01 0.94 -25.62
C SER A 89 -37.30 0.85 -24.78
N PRO A 90 -37.95 -0.33 -24.68
CA PRO A 90 -39.17 -0.48 -23.91
C PRO A 90 -38.89 -0.37 -22.42
N SER A 91 -39.80 0.32 -21.73
CA SER A 91 -39.87 0.38 -20.27
C SER A 91 -40.40 -0.94 -19.70
N THR A 92 -39.53 -1.76 -19.10
CA THR A 92 -39.90 -2.77 -18.10
C THR A 92 -38.70 -3.11 -17.20
N SER A 93 -38.75 -2.66 -15.95
CA SER A 93 -38.29 -3.37 -14.74
C SER A 93 -37.05 -4.30 -14.79
N ASP A 94 -35.86 -3.80 -15.14
CA ASP A 94 -34.60 -4.57 -15.06
C ASP A 94 -33.69 -4.18 -13.87
N ASN A 95 -34.20 -3.46 -12.88
CA ASN A 95 -33.43 -3.04 -11.69
C ASN A 95 -33.48 -4.01 -10.50
N GLU A 96 -34.03 -5.23 -10.65
CA GLU A 96 -34.11 -6.21 -9.56
C GLU A 96 -33.29 -7.51 -9.77
N THR A 97 -32.43 -7.62 -10.78
CA THR A 97 -31.62 -8.85 -11.02
C THR A 97 -30.12 -8.65 -11.26
N LEU A 98 -29.55 -7.49 -10.94
CA LEU A 98 -28.12 -7.22 -11.19
C LEU A 98 -27.14 -7.79 -10.13
N PHE A 99 -27.63 -8.44 -9.07
CA PHE A 99 -26.85 -9.31 -8.20
C PHE A 99 -27.70 -10.53 -7.77
N ALA A 100 -27.87 -11.52 -8.65
CA ALA A 100 -28.24 -12.84 -8.16
C ALA A 100 -27.12 -13.29 -7.19
N GLY A 101 -27.47 -13.41 -5.91
CA GLY A 101 -26.54 -13.53 -4.78
C GLY A 101 -25.50 -14.65 -4.91
N TYR A 102 -24.49 -14.61 -4.02
CA TYR A 102 -23.51 -15.69 -3.92
C TYR A 102 -24.16 -17.02 -3.55
N ALA A 103 -23.40 -18.10 -3.71
CA ALA A 103 -23.81 -19.47 -3.43
C ALA A 103 -24.62 -19.60 -2.13
N SER A 104 -25.77 -20.26 -2.21
CA SER A 104 -26.49 -20.74 -1.01
C SER A 104 -25.63 -21.75 -0.23
N PRO A 105 -25.92 -22.04 1.05
CA PRO A 105 -25.19 -23.04 1.82
C PRO A 105 -25.14 -24.43 1.14
N LYS A 106 -26.19 -24.80 0.40
CA LYS A 106 -26.24 -26.05 -0.38
C LYS A 106 -25.30 -26.03 -1.58
N GLU A 107 -25.24 -24.92 -2.31
CA GLU A 107 -24.34 -24.74 -3.46
C GLU A 107 -22.88 -24.64 -3.01
N LEU A 108 -22.61 -23.95 -1.91
CA LEU A 108 -21.29 -23.89 -1.30
C LEU A 108 -20.79 -25.30 -0.91
N LYS A 109 -21.64 -26.11 -0.29
CA LYS A 109 -21.31 -27.52 -0.01
C LYS A 109 -21.01 -28.30 -1.29
N ALA A 110 -21.81 -28.12 -2.34
CA ALA A 110 -21.57 -28.77 -3.63
C ALA A 110 -20.25 -28.33 -4.28
N ALA A 111 -19.89 -27.04 -4.17
CA ALA A 111 -18.61 -26.51 -4.62
C ALA A 111 -17.43 -27.17 -3.88
N ILE A 112 -17.52 -27.32 -2.56
CA ILE A 112 -16.51 -28.00 -1.74
C ILE A 112 -16.33 -29.46 -2.17
N GLU A 113 -17.42 -30.20 -2.44
CA GLU A 113 -17.31 -31.58 -2.94
C GLU A 113 -16.75 -31.67 -4.36
N GLU A 114 -16.98 -30.66 -5.20
CA GLU A 114 -16.31 -30.56 -6.50
C GLU A 114 -14.81 -30.28 -6.36
N LEU A 115 -14.42 -29.40 -5.43
CA LEU A 115 -13.01 -29.14 -5.12
C LEU A 115 -12.32 -30.42 -4.61
N ARG A 116 -12.95 -31.20 -3.72
CA ARG A 116 -12.40 -32.49 -3.24
C ARG A 116 -12.19 -33.50 -4.37
N ARG A 117 -13.12 -33.58 -5.32
CA ARG A 117 -12.96 -34.44 -6.51
C ARG A 117 -11.86 -33.93 -7.45
N THR A 118 -11.73 -32.62 -7.57
CA THR A 118 -10.73 -31.95 -8.43
C THR A 118 -9.32 -32.09 -7.86
N PHE A 119 -9.19 -32.06 -6.53
CA PHE A 119 -7.93 -32.14 -5.78
C PHE A 119 -7.98 -33.32 -4.81
N PRO A 120 -7.80 -34.56 -5.30
CA PRO A 120 -7.96 -35.78 -4.48
C PRO A 120 -6.79 -36.02 -3.50
N GLN A 121 -5.73 -35.20 -3.59
CA GLN A 121 -4.56 -35.32 -2.73
C GLN A 121 -4.93 -35.02 -1.27
N PRO A 122 -4.44 -35.80 -0.29
CA PRO A 122 -4.62 -35.49 1.12
C PRO A 122 -4.14 -34.06 1.42
N GLN A 123 -4.90 -33.32 2.25
CA GLN A 123 -4.60 -31.93 2.66
C GLN A 123 -4.67 -30.86 1.55
N ALA A 124 -4.99 -31.20 0.31
CA ALA A 124 -5.18 -30.19 -0.75
C ALA A 124 -6.47 -29.37 -0.57
N VAL A 125 -7.44 -29.93 0.14
CA VAL A 125 -8.71 -29.28 0.50
C VAL A 125 -8.89 -29.33 2.01
N VAL A 126 -8.78 -28.18 2.66
CA VAL A 126 -8.89 -28.05 4.13
C VAL A 126 -10.23 -27.43 4.48
N THR A 127 -10.98 -28.10 5.35
CA THR A 127 -12.28 -27.65 5.88
C THR A 127 -12.36 -27.76 7.41
N ASP A 128 -11.21 -27.83 8.07
CA ASP A 128 -11.11 -27.83 9.52
C ASP A 128 -11.49 -26.45 10.08
N PRO A 129 -12.46 -26.34 11.03
CA PRO A 129 -12.95 -25.05 11.50
C PRO A 129 -11.87 -24.13 12.08
N ASP A 130 -10.88 -24.67 12.80
CA ASP A 130 -9.83 -23.88 13.42
C ASP A 130 -8.89 -23.30 12.36
N ALA A 131 -8.53 -24.10 11.35
CA ALA A 131 -7.77 -23.61 10.20
C ALA A 131 -8.53 -22.53 9.41
N LEU A 132 -9.84 -22.71 9.19
CA LEU A 132 -10.67 -21.73 8.48
C LEU A 132 -10.77 -20.39 9.22
N ASN A 133 -10.85 -20.42 10.56
CA ASN A 133 -10.82 -19.23 11.40
C ASN A 133 -9.44 -18.55 11.37
N LEU A 134 -8.36 -19.33 11.48
CA LEU A 134 -6.99 -18.82 11.48
C LEU A 134 -6.65 -18.11 10.16
N TYR A 135 -7.04 -18.66 9.01
CA TYR A 135 -6.78 -18.02 7.72
C TYR A 135 -7.68 -16.79 7.47
N GLY A 136 -8.83 -16.70 8.13
CA GLY A 136 -9.74 -15.56 8.04
C GLY A 136 -9.45 -14.42 9.02
N SER A 137 -8.45 -14.55 9.91
CA SER A 137 -8.15 -13.61 10.99
C SER A 137 -6.64 -13.37 11.16
N SER A 138 -6.27 -12.28 11.83
CA SER A 138 -4.88 -11.99 12.22
C SER A 138 -4.89 -11.12 13.48
N GLU A 139 -3.99 -11.42 14.43
CA GLU A 139 -3.79 -10.60 15.63
C GLU A 139 -3.23 -9.20 15.31
N ASN A 140 -2.56 -9.07 14.16
CA ASN A 140 -1.99 -7.81 13.69
C ASN A 140 -3.01 -6.92 12.96
N SER A 141 -4.24 -7.38 12.77
CA SER A 141 -5.33 -6.63 12.15
C SER A 141 -6.40 -6.29 13.18
N TYR A 142 -6.95 -5.07 13.11
CA TYR A 142 -8.08 -4.64 13.94
C TYR A 142 -9.43 -4.79 13.24
N HIS A 143 -9.43 -5.10 11.94
CA HIS A 143 -10.63 -5.23 11.12
C HIS A 143 -11.49 -6.45 11.48
N PRO A 144 -12.81 -6.40 11.21
CA PRO A 144 -13.68 -7.56 11.32
C PRO A 144 -13.15 -8.75 10.51
N ALA A 145 -12.97 -9.87 11.20
CA ALA A 145 -12.57 -11.14 10.61
C ALA A 145 -13.80 -11.98 10.24
N SER A 146 -13.66 -12.83 9.24
CA SER A 146 -14.66 -13.84 8.88
C SER A 146 -13.96 -15.11 8.40
N PRO A 147 -14.40 -16.30 8.84
CA PRO A 147 -13.78 -17.53 8.40
C PRO A 147 -14.02 -17.79 6.92
N HIS A 148 -13.11 -18.56 6.33
CA HIS A 148 -13.35 -19.15 5.02
C HIS A 148 -14.24 -20.39 5.12
N SER A 149 -14.69 -20.89 3.98
CA SER A 149 -15.46 -22.15 3.92
C SER A 149 -14.59 -23.34 3.52
N VAL A 150 -13.50 -23.05 2.82
CA VAL A 150 -12.52 -24.03 2.36
C VAL A 150 -11.20 -23.32 2.06
N ILE A 151 -10.08 -23.95 2.38
CA ILE A 151 -8.74 -23.53 1.96
C ILE A 151 -8.23 -24.54 0.92
N ILE A 152 -7.73 -24.02 -0.21
CA ILE A 152 -7.12 -24.81 -1.28
C ILE A 152 -5.70 -24.30 -1.51
N ARG A 153 -4.72 -25.22 -1.53
CA ARG A 153 -3.31 -24.90 -1.81
C ARG A 153 -2.92 -25.38 -3.22
N PRO A 154 -3.01 -24.54 -4.26
CA PRO A 154 -2.60 -24.91 -5.62
C PRO A 154 -1.10 -25.20 -5.70
N GLN A 155 -0.71 -26.04 -6.68
CA GLN A 155 0.70 -26.37 -6.97
C GLN A 155 1.14 -25.81 -8.34
N SER A 156 0.20 -25.23 -9.10
CA SER A 156 0.42 -24.76 -10.47
C SER A 156 -0.63 -23.73 -10.88
N THR A 157 -0.33 -22.96 -11.93
CA THR A 157 -1.31 -22.05 -12.56
C THR A 157 -2.55 -22.81 -13.03
N ALA A 158 -2.38 -24.05 -13.51
CA ALA A 158 -3.50 -24.89 -13.93
C ALA A 158 -4.45 -25.25 -12.78
N ASP A 159 -3.93 -25.43 -11.56
CA ASP A 159 -4.75 -25.67 -10.38
C ASP A 159 -5.54 -24.43 -9.99
N VAL A 160 -4.91 -23.24 -10.07
CA VAL A 160 -5.62 -21.97 -9.85
C VAL A 160 -6.77 -21.81 -10.85
N VAL A 161 -6.57 -22.13 -12.13
CA VAL A 161 -7.65 -22.12 -13.14
C VAL A 161 -8.81 -23.04 -12.74
N LYS A 162 -8.52 -24.27 -12.26
CA LYS A 162 -9.57 -25.19 -11.79
C LYS A 162 -10.36 -24.59 -10.62
N ILE A 163 -9.68 -23.98 -9.65
CA ILE A 163 -10.33 -23.34 -8.49
C ILE A 163 -11.25 -22.21 -8.95
N VAL A 164 -10.76 -21.31 -9.82
CA VAL A 164 -11.54 -20.20 -10.36
C VAL A 164 -12.76 -20.69 -11.13
N ASN A 165 -12.63 -21.78 -11.89
CA ASN A 165 -13.75 -22.37 -12.62
C ASN A 165 -14.84 -22.89 -11.69
N VAL A 166 -14.48 -23.55 -10.58
CA VAL A 166 -15.45 -24.01 -9.57
C VAL A 166 -16.11 -22.81 -8.90
N ALA A 167 -15.34 -21.82 -8.47
CA ALA A 167 -15.86 -20.60 -7.85
C ALA A 167 -16.84 -19.87 -8.76
N ARG A 168 -16.51 -19.71 -10.05
CA ARG A 168 -17.39 -19.11 -11.06
C ARG A 168 -18.66 -19.92 -11.29
N LYS A 169 -18.55 -21.25 -11.39
CA LYS A 169 -19.70 -22.15 -11.60
C LYS A 169 -20.73 -22.03 -10.49
N TYR A 170 -20.28 -21.96 -9.24
CA TYR A 170 -21.15 -21.91 -8.06
C TYR A 170 -21.37 -20.51 -7.50
N ARG A 171 -20.69 -19.48 -8.06
CA ARG A 171 -20.66 -18.10 -7.53
C ARG A 171 -20.21 -18.03 -6.08
N VAL A 172 -19.10 -18.69 -5.78
CA VAL A 172 -18.44 -18.63 -4.46
C VAL A 172 -17.34 -17.56 -4.52
N PRO A 173 -17.30 -16.60 -3.57
CA PRO A 173 -16.19 -15.67 -3.45
C PRO A 173 -14.83 -16.38 -3.29
N ILE A 174 -13.78 -15.79 -3.85
CA ILE A 174 -12.40 -16.20 -3.69
C ILE A 174 -11.64 -15.11 -2.94
N THR A 175 -10.87 -15.52 -1.94
CA THR A 175 -9.85 -14.67 -1.30
C THR A 175 -8.47 -15.25 -1.61
N PRO A 176 -7.66 -14.59 -2.47
CA PRO A 176 -6.27 -14.98 -2.67
C PRO A 176 -5.49 -14.76 -1.37
N TYR A 177 -4.73 -15.76 -0.95
CA TYR A 177 -4.00 -15.76 0.30
C TYR A 177 -2.51 -16.00 0.03
N SER A 178 -1.68 -15.06 0.46
CA SER A 178 -0.23 -15.04 0.24
C SER A 178 0.49 -15.26 1.57
N GLY A 179 1.58 -14.55 1.86
CA GLY A 179 2.28 -14.66 3.15
C GLY A 179 1.52 -14.21 4.41
N ALA A 180 0.26 -13.77 4.29
CA ALA A 180 -0.61 -13.37 5.41
C ALA A 180 -0.11 -12.23 6.30
N THR A 181 0.83 -11.41 5.82
CA THR A 181 1.47 -10.34 6.60
C THR A 181 0.77 -8.98 6.51
N ASN A 182 -0.37 -8.87 5.82
CA ASN A 182 -1.07 -7.60 5.62
C ASN A 182 -1.87 -7.15 6.85
N LEU A 183 -2.16 -5.85 6.91
CA LEU A 183 -2.72 -5.19 8.11
C LEU A 183 -4.15 -4.67 7.92
N GLU A 184 -4.61 -4.49 6.67
CA GLU A 184 -5.94 -3.91 6.36
C GLU A 184 -7.02 -4.97 6.07
N GLY A 185 -6.86 -6.20 6.57
CA GLY A 185 -7.89 -7.25 6.51
C GLY A 185 -8.09 -7.89 5.13
N HIS A 186 -7.09 -7.86 4.25
CA HIS A 186 -7.19 -8.38 2.89
C HIS A 186 -7.46 -9.88 2.83
N PHE A 187 -6.97 -10.62 3.83
CA PHE A 187 -7.11 -12.08 3.95
C PHE A 187 -8.50 -12.51 4.43
N SER A 188 -9.31 -11.59 5.00
CA SER A 188 -10.57 -11.95 5.66
C SER A 188 -11.53 -12.64 4.69
N GLY A 189 -12.18 -13.70 5.15
CA GLY A 189 -13.21 -14.40 4.40
C GLY A 189 -14.41 -13.50 4.10
N TYR A 190 -15.23 -13.91 3.13
CA TYR A 190 -16.49 -13.23 2.89
C TYR A 190 -17.59 -13.77 3.83
N PRO A 191 -18.47 -12.93 4.42
CA PRO A 191 -19.43 -13.37 5.45
C PRO A 191 -20.36 -14.52 5.05
N THR A 192 -20.69 -14.67 3.77
CA THR A 192 -21.53 -15.80 3.26
C THR A 192 -20.72 -17.05 2.93
N GLY A 193 -19.41 -17.05 3.21
CA GLY A 193 -18.47 -18.11 2.83
C GLY A 193 -17.61 -17.76 1.62
N SER A 194 -16.40 -18.30 1.58
CA SER A 194 -15.40 -18.05 0.53
C SER A 194 -14.41 -19.20 0.39
N ILE A 195 -13.79 -19.30 -0.78
CA ILE A 195 -12.63 -20.16 -1.05
C ILE A 195 -11.36 -19.33 -0.76
N CYS A 196 -10.57 -19.76 0.20
CA CYS A 196 -9.22 -19.25 0.42
C CYS A 196 -8.25 -19.97 -0.52
N VAL A 197 -7.51 -19.22 -1.34
CA VAL A 197 -6.52 -19.77 -2.25
C VAL A 197 -5.13 -19.50 -1.69
N ASP A 198 -4.60 -20.46 -0.95
CA ASP A 198 -3.29 -20.39 -0.29
C ASP A 198 -2.16 -20.63 -1.29
N MET A 199 -1.49 -19.55 -1.69
CA MET A 199 -0.45 -19.57 -2.70
C MET A 199 0.87 -20.21 -2.23
N SER A 200 0.99 -20.63 -0.96
CA SER A 200 2.24 -21.22 -0.41
C SER A 200 2.68 -22.51 -1.12
N GLY A 201 1.78 -23.20 -1.84
CA GLY A 201 2.15 -24.35 -2.67
C GLY A 201 2.85 -24.00 -4.00
N MET A 202 2.94 -22.71 -4.33
CA MET A 202 3.58 -22.19 -5.53
C MET A 202 4.74 -21.27 -5.13
N ASP A 203 5.79 -21.82 -4.52
CA ASP A 203 6.89 -21.07 -3.88
C ASP A 203 8.22 -21.14 -4.62
N LYS A 204 8.28 -21.72 -5.83
CA LYS A 204 9.54 -22.01 -6.52
C LYS A 204 10.12 -20.82 -7.28
N ILE A 205 11.44 -20.66 -7.20
CA ILE A 205 12.23 -19.91 -8.19
C ILE A 205 12.38 -20.79 -9.43
N LEU A 206 11.79 -20.39 -10.54
CA LEU A 206 11.72 -21.17 -11.78
C LEU A 206 12.95 -20.97 -12.66
N THR A 207 13.51 -19.77 -12.71
CA THR A 207 14.67 -19.45 -13.57
C THR A 207 15.41 -18.25 -13.00
N VAL A 208 16.75 -18.25 -13.08
CA VAL A 208 17.61 -17.09 -12.75
C VAL A 208 18.46 -16.77 -13.97
N ASN A 209 18.29 -15.56 -14.53
CA ASN A 209 19.00 -15.08 -15.70
C ASN A 209 20.03 -14.04 -15.29
N VAL A 210 21.19 -14.50 -14.81
CA VAL A 210 22.24 -13.63 -14.23
C VAL A 210 22.69 -12.54 -15.22
N ASN A 211 22.93 -12.91 -16.49
CA ASN A 211 23.40 -11.98 -17.53
C ASN A 211 22.42 -10.85 -17.82
N ASP A 212 21.12 -11.08 -17.59
CA ASP A 212 20.06 -10.09 -17.83
C ASP A 212 19.58 -9.42 -16.53
N SER A 213 20.16 -9.81 -15.39
CA SER A 213 19.76 -9.39 -14.03
C SER A 213 18.26 -9.50 -13.80
N ASP A 214 17.68 -10.66 -14.10
CA ASP A 214 16.29 -10.97 -13.80
C ASP A 214 16.10 -12.42 -13.36
N LEU A 215 14.95 -12.71 -12.77
CA LEU A 215 14.52 -14.06 -12.43
C LEU A 215 13.02 -14.25 -12.64
N VAL A 216 12.60 -15.51 -12.72
CA VAL A 216 11.19 -15.90 -12.75
C VAL A 216 10.91 -16.75 -11.52
N CYS A 217 9.86 -16.42 -10.77
CA CYS A 217 9.44 -17.18 -9.60
C CYS A 217 7.91 -17.27 -9.55
N GLN A 218 7.43 -18.20 -8.73
CA GLN A 218 6.01 -18.34 -8.44
C GLN A 218 5.56 -17.32 -7.38
N ALA A 219 4.25 -17.07 -7.30
CA ALA A 219 3.69 -16.01 -6.45
C ALA A 219 3.80 -16.28 -4.94
N GLY A 220 3.91 -17.55 -4.52
CA GLY A 220 4.14 -17.94 -3.14
C GLY A 220 5.59 -17.81 -2.68
N THR A 221 6.54 -17.51 -3.58
CA THR A 221 7.95 -17.36 -3.21
C THR A 221 8.13 -16.17 -2.26
N ARG A 222 8.89 -16.34 -1.18
CA ARG A 222 9.26 -15.26 -0.27
C ARG A 222 10.39 -14.42 -0.84
N TRP A 223 10.37 -13.12 -0.60
CA TRP A 223 11.42 -12.23 -1.10
C TRP A 223 12.77 -12.51 -0.42
N GLU A 224 12.75 -12.94 0.85
CA GLU A 224 13.95 -13.33 1.59
C GLU A 224 14.61 -14.55 0.96
N ASP A 225 13.82 -15.59 0.64
CA ASP A 225 14.31 -16.84 0.04
C ASP A 225 14.95 -16.58 -1.34
N ILE A 226 14.42 -15.61 -2.10
CA ILE A 226 15.04 -15.14 -3.35
C ILE A 226 16.45 -14.60 -3.09
N ASN A 227 16.58 -13.65 -2.17
CA ASN A 227 17.86 -13.01 -1.90
C ASN A 227 18.86 -13.97 -1.25
N GLN A 228 18.40 -14.85 -0.35
CA GLN A 228 19.19 -15.92 0.23
C GLN A 228 19.71 -16.88 -0.86
N THR A 229 18.83 -17.34 -1.76
CA THR A 229 19.21 -18.25 -2.85
C THR A 229 20.25 -17.62 -3.78
N LEU A 230 20.13 -16.33 -4.10
CA LEU A 230 21.10 -15.61 -4.93
C LEU A 230 22.47 -15.53 -4.23
N SER A 231 22.47 -15.20 -2.93
CA SER A 231 23.66 -15.12 -2.08
C SER A 231 24.38 -16.47 -1.97
N GLU A 232 23.67 -17.54 -1.63
CA GLU A 232 24.23 -18.90 -1.49
C GLU A 232 24.85 -19.43 -2.79
N ARG A 233 24.36 -18.97 -3.94
CA ARG A 233 24.91 -19.30 -5.26
C ARG A 233 26.08 -18.40 -5.69
N GLY A 234 26.48 -17.45 -4.85
CA GLY A 234 27.54 -16.47 -5.16
C GLY A 234 27.17 -15.51 -6.28
N ILE A 235 25.87 -15.27 -6.52
CA ILE A 235 25.40 -14.35 -7.55
C ILE A 235 25.37 -12.94 -6.93
N PRO A 236 26.12 -11.94 -7.46
CA PRO A 236 26.23 -10.61 -6.87
C PRO A 236 25.03 -9.71 -7.22
N LEU A 237 23.82 -10.28 -7.22
CA LEU A 237 22.57 -9.61 -7.52
C LEU A 237 21.56 -9.88 -6.40
N PHE A 238 20.60 -8.97 -6.23
CA PHE A 238 19.50 -9.12 -5.27
C PHE A 238 18.21 -8.48 -5.79
N PHE A 239 17.06 -8.92 -5.28
CA PHE A 239 15.78 -8.28 -5.43
C PHE A 239 15.60 -7.21 -4.33
N PRO A 240 15.43 -5.93 -4.67
CA PRO A 240 15.63 -4.85 -3.70
C PRO A 240 14.41 -4.47 -2.87
N LEU A 241 13.20 -4.89 -3.24
CA LEU A 241 12.02 -4.62 -2.43
C LEU A 241 12.05 -5.49 -1.17
N ASP A 242 11.90 -4.86 -0.02
CA ASP A 242 12.10 -5.47 1.30
C ASP A 242 10.98 -5.13 2.31
N PRO A 243 9.73 -5.51 2.01
CA PRO A 243 8.63 -5.34 2.95
C PRO A 243 8.83 -6.23 4.19
N GLY A 244 7.89 -6.16 5.14
CA GLY A 244 7.89 -6.97 6.37
C GLY A 244 8.21 -8.47 6.11
N PRO A 245 8.97 -9.13 7.02
CA PRO A 245 9.33 -10.54 6.88
C PRO A 245 8.11 -11.46 6.69
N GLY A 246 8.27 -12.49 5.87
CA GLY A 246 7.22 -13.45 5.53
C GLY A 246 6.36 -13.04 4.31
N ALA A 247 6.53 -11.83 3.78
CA ALA A 247 5.84 -11.41 2.57
C ALA A 247 6.26 -12.25 1.35
N THR A 248 5.28 -12.64 0.54
CA THR A 248 5.50 -13.37 -0.71
C THR A 248 5.23 -12.49 -1.92
N ILE A 249 5.81 -12.84 -3.07
CA ILE A 249 5.74 -12.07 -4.32
C ILE A 249 4.30 -11.73 -4.74
N GLY A 250 3.35 -12.65 -4.57
CA GLY A 250 1.93 -12.42 -4.85
C GLY A 250 1.32 -11.34 -3.95
N GLY A 251 1.63 -11.37 -2.66
CA GLY A 251 1.21 -10.35 -1.71
C GLY A 251 1.82 -8.98 -2.01
N MET A 252 3.12 -8.96 -2.34
CA MET A 252 3.86 -7.76 -2.74
C MET A 252 3.24 -7.07 -3.96
N VAL A 253 2.83 -7.85 -4.96
CA VAL A 253 2.04 -7.34 -6.10
C VAL A 253 0.69 -6.86 -5.62
N GLY A 254 -0.03 -7.68 -4.85
CA GLY A 254 -1.38 -7.38 -4.38
C GLY A 254 -1.50 -6.04 -3.66
N THR A 255 -0.60 -5.74 -2.73
CA THR A 255 -0.64 -4.49 -1.94
C THR A 255 0.13 -3.34 -2.59
N GLY A 256 0.91 -3.61 -3.65
CA GLY A 256 1.80 -2.60 -4.21
C GLY A 256 2.89 -2.18 -3.22
N CYS A 257 3.47 -3.16 -2.52
CA CYS A 257 4.34 -2.96 -1.37
C CYS A 257 5.49 -1.95 -1.55
N SER A 258 5.91 -1.38 -0.43
CA SER A 258 7.14 -0.59 -0.29
C SER A 258 8.16 -1.37 0.59
N GLY A 259 9.05 -0.65 1.27
CA GLY A 259 10.00 -1.18 2.23
C GLY A 259 11.11 -0.16 2.53
N THR A 260 12.05 -0.52 3.40
CA THR A 260 13.11 0.42 3.82
C THR A 260 14.02 0.85 2.68
N ASN A 261 14.13 0.05 1.62
CA ASN A 261 14.94 0.34 0.44
C ASN A 261 14.26 1.28 -0.58
N ALA A 262 13.00 1.65 -0.37
CA ALA A 262 12.20 2.36 -1.37
C ALA A 262 12.73 3.75 -1.75
N VAL A 263 13.41 4.44 -0.83
CA VAL A 263 14.07 5.73 -1.14
C VAL A 263 15.08 5.64 -2.28
N ARG A 264 15.80 4.51 -2.40
CA ARG A 264 16.77 4.28 -3.48
C ARG A 264 16.20 3.52 -4.66
N TYR A 265 15.40 2.50 -4.37
CA TYR A 265 14.99 1.52 -5.37
C TYR A 265 13.55 1.74 -5.85
N GLY A 266 12.75 2.57 -5.17
CA GLY A 266 11.32 2.71 -5.41
C GLY A 266 10.51 1.53 -4.86
N THR A 267 9.21 1.54 -5.11
CA THR A 267 8.24 0.57 -4.57
C THR A 267 7.92 -0.53 -5.59
N ALA A 268 6.96 -1.42 -5.28
CA ALA A 268 6.40 -2.35 -6.27
C ALA A 268 5.80 -1.65 -7.49
N ARG A 269 5.37 -0.38 -7.35
CA ARG A 269 4.91 0.45 -8.47
C ARG A 269 6.06 0.99 -9.34
N ALA A 270 7.32 0.78 -8.97
CA ALA A 270 8.48 1.00 -9.85
C ALA A 270 8.70 -0.18 -10.82
N GLU A 271 9.80 -0.19 -11.56
CA GLU A 271 10.10 -1.18 -12.61
C GLU A 271 10.83 -2.44 -12.08
N TRP A 272 10.30 -3.03 -11.01
CA TRP A 272 10.81 -4.29 -10.44
C TRP A 272 10.04 -5.52 -10.91
N PHE A 273 8.74 -5.38 -11.17
CA PHE A 273 7.90 -6.42 -11.75
C PHE A 273 7.90 -6.27 -13.27
N LEU A 274 8.76 -7.05 -13.93
CA LEU A 274 8.90 -7.04 -15.39
C LEU A 274 7.80 -7.82 -16.10
N ASN A 275 7.01 -8.65 -15.43
CA ASN A 275 5.83 -9.30 -15.99
C ASN A 275 5.12 -10.09 -14.89
N LEU A 276 3.80 -10.26 -15.02
CA LEU A 276 3.00 -11.15 -14.19
C LEU A 276 2.28 -12.20 -15.05
N THR A 277 2.19 -13.43 -14.55
CA THR A 277 1.24 -14.44 -15.03
C THR A 277 0.04 -14.45 -14.09
N VAL A 278 -1.15 -14.14 -14.61
CA VAL A 278 -2.37 -13.93 -13.79
C VAL A 278 -3.51 -14.82 -14.30
N VAL A 279 -4.23 -15.44 -13.37
CA VAL A 279 -5.51 -16.10 -13.65
C VAL A 279 -6.64 -15.12 -13.38
N LEU A 280 -7.40 -14.79 -14.42
CA LEU A 280 -8.54 -13.89 -14.34
C LEU A 280 -9.78 -14.60 -13.78
N PRO A 281 -10.82 -13.87 -13.31
CA PRO A 281 -12.11 -14.45 -12.92
C PRO A 281 -12.79 -15.27 -14.04
N SER A 282 -12.45 -15.01 -15.30
CA SER A 282 -12.86 -15.81 -16.46
C SER A 282 -12.18 -17.19 -16.53
N GLY A 283 -11.19 -17.48 -15.68
CA GLY A 283 -10.34 -18.66 -15.76
C GLY A 283 -9.27 -18.57 -16.85
N GLU A 284 -9.22 -17.48 -17.62
CA GLU A 284 -8.16 -17.25 -18.60
C GLU A 284 -6.83 -16.94 -17.91
N VAL A 285 -5.75 -17.44 -18.49
CA VAL A 285 -4.39 -17.15 -18.05
C VAL A 285 -3.82 -16.08 -18.96
N ILE A 286 -3.43 -14.95 -18.38
CA ILE A 286 -2.76 -13.88 -19.11
C ILE A 286 -1.32 -13.72 -18.65
N LYS A 287 -0.50 -13.19 -19.56
CA LYS A 287 0.85 -12.72 -19.27
C LYS A 287 0.90 -11.23 -19.60
N THR A 288 1.16 -10.38 -18.61
CA THR A 288 0.98 -8.92 -18.75
C THR A 288 1.93 -8.30 -19.76
N LYS A 289 3.15 -8.84 -19.88
CA LYS A 289 4.11 -8.47 -20.93
C LYS A 289 5.13 -9.60 -21.21
N ARG A 290 5.91 -9.44 -22.29
CA ARG A 290 7.09 -10.28 -22.52
C ARG A 290 8.22 -9.83 -21.58
N ARG A 291 9.31 -10.60 -21.51
CA ARG A 291 10.43 -10.41 -20.58
C ARG A 291 11.29 -9.15 -20.82
N ALA A 292 11.14 -8.48 -21.97
CA ALA A 292 11.94 -7.31 -22.31
C ALA A 292 11.75 -6.17 -21.28
N ARG A 293 12.85 -5.53 -20.88
CA ARG A 293 12.84 -4.43 -19.89
C ARG A 293 12.06 -3.20 -20.35
N LYS A 294 11.94 -2.99 -21.66
CA LYS A 294 11.21 -1.87 -22.25
C LYS A 294 10.21 -2.42 -23.26
N SER A 295 8.99 -1.89 -23.19
CA SER A 295 7.92 -2.15 -24.15
C SER A 295 7.04 -0.91 -24.22
N ALA A 296 6.62 -0.53 -25.42
CA ALA A 296 5.61 0.50 -25.66
C ALA A 296 4.32 -0.10 -26.28
N SER A 297 4.19 -1.43 -26.22
CA SER A 297 3.08 -2.16 -26.85
C SER A 297 1.84 -2.12 -25.97
N GLY A 298 1.03 -1.07 -26.13
CA GLY A 298 -0.25 -0.91 -25.44
C GLY A 298 -0.12 -0.45 -23.98
N PHE A 299 -1.20 -0.60 -23.22
CA PHE A 299 -1.24 -0.21 -21.80
C PHE A 299 -0.43 -1.17 -20.92
N ASP A 300 0.17 -0.65 -19.85
CA ASP A 300 0.87 -1.50 -18.88
C ASP A 300 -0.12 -2.21 -17.95
N THR A 301 -0.61 -3.35 -18.41
CA THR A 301 -1.49 -4.21 -17.61
C THR A 301 -0.81 -4.75 -16.35
N THR A 302 0.53 -4.75 -16.28
CA THR A 302 1.26 -5.14 -15.05
C THR A 302 0.89 -4.23 -13.90
N LYS A 303 0.86 -2.92 -14.14
CA LYS A 303 0.51 -1.91 -13.12
C LYS A 303 -0.97 -1.97 -12.73
N LEU A 304 -1.83 -2.55 -13.56
CA LEU A 304 -3.23 -2.75 -13.22
C LEU A 304 -3.39 -3.78 -12.10
N PHE A 305 -2.54 -4.80 -12.04
CA PHE A 305 -2.59 -5.82 -10.98
C PHE A 305 -1.78 -5.44 -9.72
N ILE A 306 -0.80 -4.53 -9.85
CA ILE A 306 -0.02 -4.04 -8.72
C ILE A 306 -0.86 -3.06 -7.90
N GLY A 307 -1.15 -3.43 -6.64
CA GLY A 307 -2.07 -2.70 -5.76
C GLY A 307 -3.55 -3.02 -6.01
N ALA A 308 -3.86 -4.08 -6.77
CA ALA A 308 -5.24 -4.52 -7.01
C ALA A 308 -5.79 -5.42 -5.89
N GLU A 309 -4.97 -5.79 -4.90
CA GLU A 309 -5.40 -6.48 -3.68
C GLU A 309 -6.14 -7.82 -3.93
N GLY A 310 -5.79 -8.49 -5.02
CA GLY A 310 -6.43 -9.74 -5.44
C GLY A 310 -7.86 -9.56 -5.99
N THR A 311 -8.33 -8.33 -6.16
CA THR A 311 -9.68 -8.04 -6.64
C THR A 311 -9.85 -8.19 -8.15
N LEU A 312 -8.77 -8.20 -8.93
CA LEU A 312 -8.82 -8.33 -10.40
C LEU A 312 -8.39 -9.71 -10.90
N GLY A 313 -7.84 -10.57 -10.04
CA GLY A 313 -7.35 -11.90 -10.40
C GLY A 313 -6.26 -12.41 -9.45
N ILE A 314 -5.75 -13.60 -9.75
CA ILE A 314 -4.76 -14.29 -8.93
C ILE A 314 -3.43 -14.32 -9.66
N VAL A 315 -2.42 -13.65 -9.10
CA VAL A 315 -1.03 -13.72 -9.60
C VAL A 315 -0.48 -15.11 -9.28
N THR A 316 0.11 -15.77 -10.28
CA THR A 316 0.67 -17.13 -10.13
C THR A 316 2.18 -17.17 -10.34
N GLU A 317 2.72 -16.29 -11.17
CA GLU A 317 4.16 -16.14 -11.41
C GLU A 317 4.51 -14.67 -11.65
N ALA A 318 5.77 -14.30 -11.35
CA ALA A 318 6.32 -13.00 -11.66
C ALA A 318 7.70 -13.13 -12.31
N THR A 319 8.01 -12.21 -13.22
CA THR A 319 9.38 -11.95 -13.67
C THR A 319 9.89 -10.72 -12.94
N LEU A 320 10.95 -10.87 -12.15
CA LEU A 320 11.50 -9.83 -11.29
C LEU A 320 12.82 -9.32 -11.83
N ARG A 321 13.02 -8.01 -11.82
CA ARG A 321 14.32 -7.37 -12.05
C ARG A 321 15.19 -7.50 -10.79
N LEU A 322 16.49 -7.69 -10.98
CA LEU A 322 17.50 -7.70 -9.92
C LEU A 322 18.41 -6.46 -10.03
N ALA A 323 18.96 -6.07 -8.89
CA ALA A 323 19.96 -5.02 -8.73
C ALA A 323 21.31 -5.62 -8.30
N PRO A 324 22.45 -4.97 -8.61
CA PRO A 324 23.75 -5.36 -8.06
C PRO A 324 23.80 -5.17 -6.55
N VAL A 325 24.38 -6.12 -5.83
CA VAL A 325 24.71 -5.95 -4.41
C VAL A 325 25.86 -4.95 -4.30
N LEU A 326 25.72 -3.94 -3.43
CA LEU A 326 26.73 -2.89 -3.20
C LEU A 326 27.09 -2.83 -1.71
N PRO A 327 28.34 -2.46 -1.37
CA PRO A 327 28.72 -2.23 0.02
C PRO A 327 27.84 -1.17 0.68
N THR A 328 27.50 -1.39 1.96
CA THR A 328 26.63 -0.51 2.74
C THR A 328 27.24 -0.25 4.12
N ARG A 329 27.11 0.97 4.63
CA ARG A 329 27.39 1.33 6.04
C ARG A 329 26.14 1.84 6.73
N VAL A 330 25.93 1.37 7.97
CA VAL A 330 24.84 1.83 8.84
C VAL A 330 25.31 2.99 9.70
N VAL A 331 24.48 4.04 9.77
CA VAL A 331 24.75 5.25 10.56
C VAL A 331 23.52 5.62 11.38
N MET A 332 23.72 6.13 12.58
CA MET A 332 22.68 6.66 13.45
C MET A 332 22.91 8.15 13.71
N ALA A 333 21.84 8.95 13.65
CA ALA A 333 21.86 10.36 14.05
C ALA A 333 20.70 10.68 15.00
N GLN A 334 20.97 11.40 16.09
CA GLN A 334 19.95 11.76 17.10
C GLN A 334 19.64 13.24 17.08
N PHE A 335 18.38 13.61 17.28
CA PHE A 335 17.88 14.97 17.13
C PHE A 335 17.18 15.47 18.40
N PRO A 336 17.01 16.81 18.54
CA PRO A 336 16.27 17.39 19.66
C PRO A 336 14.77 17.11 19.61
N ASN A 337 14.21 16.93 18.40
CA ASN A 337 12.81 16.55 18.19
C ASN A 337 12.59 15.96 16.78
N VAL A 338 11.42 15.34 16.60
CA VAL A 338 11.02 14.67 15.37
C VAL A 338 10.96 15.60 14.15
N GLN A 339 10.53 16.84 14.33
CA GLN A 339 10.44 17.81 13.26
C GLN A 339 11.84 18.12 12.68
N LYS A 340 12.85 18.27 13.55
CA LYS A 340 14.25 18.49 13.14
C LYS A 340 14.84 17.26 12.46
N ALA A 341 14.55 16.07 12.97
CA ALA A 341 14.97 14.82 12.34
C ALA A 341 14.46 14.75 10.89
N VAL A 342 13.14 14.84 10.70
CA VAL A 342 12.53 14.71 9.38
C VAL A 342 12.91 15.86 8.44
N SER A 343 13.07 17.08 8.95
CA SER A 343 13.48 18.23 8.12
C SER A 343 14.86 18.03 7.48
N ALA A 344 15.79 17.37 8.18
CA ALA A 344 17.11 17.08 7.64
C ALA A 344 17.07 16.14 6.42
N VAL A 345 16.05 15.27 6.34
CA VAL A 345 15.93 14.24 5.30
C VAL A 345 15.78 14.89 3.92
N GLN A 346 14.98 15.95 3.80
CA GLN A 346 14.78 16.64 2.53
C GLN A 346 16.11 17.19 1.96
N ASP A 347 16.92 17.80 2.80
CA ASP A 347 18.22 18.35 2.38
C ASP A 347 19.21 17.24 2.03
N ILE A 348 19.18 16.12 2.76
CA ILE A 348 20.00 14.93 2.46
C ILE A 348 19.65 14.38 1.07
N LEU A 349 18.37 14.18 0.79
CA LEU A 349 17.91 13.57 -0.46
C LEU A 349 18.10 14.48 -1.68
N ASN A 350 17.95 15.80 -1.51
CA ASN A 350 18.18 16.76 -2.58
C ASN A 350 19.66 17.12 -2.76
N SER A 351 20.56 16.60 -1.91
CA SER A 351 21.99 16.75 -2.11
C SER A 351 22.46 15.90 -3.32
N PRO A 352 23.62 16.23 -3.93
CA PRO A 352 24.22 15.39 -4.97
C PRO A 352 24.50 13.93 -4.54
N TYR A 353 24.53 13.67 -3.23
CA TYR A 353 24.77 12.35 -2.65
C TYR A 353 23.50 11.63 -2.20
N GLY A 354 22.32 12.26 -2.31
CA GLY A 354 21.02 11.64 -2.04
C GLY A 354 20.85 10.26 -2.70
N PRO A 355 21.28 10.04 -3.95
CA PRO A 355 21.19 8.72 -4.58
C PRO A 355 21.92 7.61 -3.81
N HIS A 356 22.96 7.92 -3.00
CA HIS A 356 23.70 6.92 -2.20
C HIS A 356 22.97 6.48 -0.94
N ILE A 357 21.86 7.12 -0.60
CA ILE A 357 21.07 6.78 0.57
C ILE A 357 20.18 5.59 0.21
N GLN A 358 20.51 4.42 0.74
CA GLN A 358 19.72 3.20 0.56
C GLN A 358 18.46 3.22 1.43
N CYS A 359 18.57 3.72 2.66
CA CYS A 359 17.46 3.81 3.62
C CYS A 359 17.63 5.05 4.50
N VAL A 360 16.50 5.65 4.91
CA VAL A 360 16.44 6.66 5.98
C VAL A 360 15.21 6.39 6.83
N GLU A 361 15.45 5.90 8.03
CA GLU A 361 14.41 5.40 8.92
C GLU A 361 14.32 6.24 10.19
N LEU A 362 13.14 6.75 10.49
CA LEU A 362 12.86 7.43 11.77
C LEU A 362 12.40 6.41 12.80
N LEU A 363 12.94 6.51 14.01
CA LEU A 363 12.33 6.04 15.24
C LEU A 363 12.17 7.24 16.16
N ASP A 364 10.95 7.47 16.63
CA ASP A 364 10.69 8.54 17.57
C ASP A 364 11.14 8.18 18.99
N ASP A 365 11.21 9.15 19.90
CA ASP A 365 11.64 8.92 21.28
C ASP A 365 10.83 7.82 22.01
N ASN A 366 9.51 7.76 21.83
CA ASN A 366 8.66 6.70 22.37
C ASN A 366 9.03 5.33 21.82
N MET A 367 9.33 5.21 20.52
CA MET A 367 9.82 3.95 19.94
C MET A 367 11.18 3.56 20.51
N MET A 368 12.11 4.51 20.66
CA MET A 368 13.41 4.25 21.26
C MET A 368 13.29 3.75 22.71
N ASP A 369 12.40 4.35 23.51
CA ASP A 369 12.07 3.90 24.87
C ASP A 369 11.45 2.49 24.87
N THR A 370 10.54 2.23 23.94
CA THR A 370 9.88 0.93 23.77
C THR A 370 10.88 -0.17 23.45
N ILE A 371 11.81 0.07 22.52
CA ILE A 371 12.84 -0.90 22.15
C ILE A 371 13.79 -1.19 23.32
N ASN A 372 14.18 -0.16 24.07
CA ASN A 372 14.99 -0.32 25.29
C ASN A 372 14.25 -1.17 26.34
N SER A 373 12.95 -0.91 26.54
CA SER A 373 12.13 -1.56 27.56
C SER A 373 11.74 -3.00 27.20
N ALA A 374 11.59 -3.31 25.91
CA ALA A 374 11.33 -4.66 25.43
C ALA A 374 12.52 -5.62 25.64
N GLY A 375 13.72 -5.08 25.92
CA GLY A 375 14.92 -5.89 26.22
C GLY A 375 15.52 -6.59 25.00
N LEU A 376 15.18 -6.15 23.79
CA LEU A 376 15.67 -6.74 22.54
C LEU A 376 17.03 -6.18 22.10
N VAL A 377 17.54 -5.16 22.79
CA VAL A 377 18.83 -4.53 22.50
C VAL A 377 19.83 -4.83 23.62
N ALA A 378 21.06 -5.21 23.25
CA ALA A 378 22.10 -5.54 24.22
C ALA A 378 22.54 -4.35 25.06
N THR A 379 22.46 -3.13 24.52
CA THR A 379 22.75 -1.87 25.22
C THR A 379 21.65 -0.86 24.93
N PRO A 380 21.05 -0.23 25.97
CA PRO A 380 20.03 0.79 25.78
C PRO A 380 20.56 2.00 25.00
N TYR A 381 19.73 2.52 24.08
CA TYR A 381 20.00 3.75 23.34
C TYR A 381 19.51 4.98 24.11
N PRO A 382 20.09 6.18 23.90
CA PRO A 382 19.51 7.41 24.43
C PRO A 382 18.10 7.62 23.86
N ILE A 383 17.13 7.92 24.72
CA ILE A 383 15.74 8.17 24.36
C ILE A 383 15.62 9.54 23.69
N LYS A 384 15.76 9.57 22.37
CA LYS A 384 15.66 10.75 21.51
C LYS A 384 15.13 10.34 20.13
N ASP A 385 14.48 11.27 19.44
CA ASP A 385 14.12 11.05 18.03
C ASP A 385 15.39 10.79 17.21
N THR A 386 15.41 9.67 16.49
CA THR A 386 16.61 9.08 15.90
C THR A 386 16.37 8.73 14.44
N LEU A 387 17.31 9.09 13.57
CA LEU A 387 17.38 8.60 12.20
C LEU A 387 18.43 7.50 12.07
N PHE A 388 18.08 6.41 11.40
CA PHE A 388 18.99 5.38 10.94
C PHE A 388 19.16 5.47 9.43
N PHE A 389 20.40 5.40 8.96
CA PHE A 389 20.76 5.47 7.56
C PHE A 389 21.43 4.18 7.13
N LYS A 390 21.16 3.77 5.90
CA LYS A 390 22.06 2.92 5.13
C LYS A 390 22.64 3.74 3.99
N ILE A 391 23.95 3.90 3.97
CA ILE A 391 24.67 4.61 2.91
C ILE A 391 25.39 3.57 2.06
N GLN A 392 25.16 3.58 0.75
CA GLN A 392 25.54 2.52 -0.17
C GLN A 392 26.41 3.03 -1.33
N GLY A 393 27.44 2.26 -1.69
CA GLY A 393 28.40 2.61 -2.73
C GLY A 393 29.74 1.92 -2.53
N ASP A 394 30.76 2.32 -3.28
CA ASP A 394 32.14 2.02 -2.94
C ASP A 394 32.60 2.88 -1.74
N ASP A 395 33.77 2.58 -1.18
CA ASP A 395 34.28 3.29 0.01
C ASP A 395 34.39 4.81 -0.21
N SER A 396 34.80 5.23 -1.40
CA SER A 396 34.89 6.66 -1.74
C SER A 396 33.53 7.33 -1.72
N SER A 397 32.53 6.73 -2.38
CA SER A 397 31.16 7.27 -2.41
C SER A 397 30.54 7.31 -1.02
N ILE A 398 30.71 6.24 -0.24
CA ILE A 398 30.18 6.17 1.13
C ILE A 398 30.81 7.25 2.00
N ASN A 399 32.13 7.46 1.92
CA ASN A 399 32.82 8.49 2.72
C ASN A 399 32.35 9.90 2.36
N GLN A 400 32.19 10.21 1.07
CA GLN A 400 31.72 11.52 0.61
C GLN A 400 30.26 11.77 1.01
N ALA A 401 29.37 10.80 0.76
CA ALA A 401 27.98 10.88 1.16
C ALA A 401 27.83 11.03 2.67
N SER A 402 28.59 10.26 3.47
CA SER A 402 28.55 10.35 4.92
C SER A 402 28.96 11.71 5.45
N LYS A 403 29.99 12.34 4.86
CA LYS A 403 30.43 13.69 5.25
C LYS A 403 29.32 14.71 5.02
N VAL A 404 28.67 14.67 3.86
CA VAL A 404 27.57 15.59 3.55
C VAL A 404 26.37 15.36 4.46
N VAL A 405 25.99 14.10 4.71
CA VAL A 405 24.92 13.77 5.66
C VAL A 405 25.27 14.30 7.05
N GLN A 406 26.50 14.09 7.53
CA GLN A 406 26.95 14.58 8.84
C GLN A 406 26.83 16.10 8.96
N ASP A 407 27.27 16.85 7.94
CA ASP A 407 27.19 18.30 7.91
C ASP A 407 25.73 18.78 7.93
N ILE A 408 24.85 18.12 7.16
CA ILE A 408 23.42 18.45 7.13
C ILE A 408 22.77 18.17 8.49
N VAL A 409 22.88 16.96 9.03
CA VAL A 409 22.20 16.63 10.31
C VAL A 409 22.69 17.50 11.47
N LYS A 410 23.96 17.94 11.44
CA LYS A 410 24.51 18.90 12.40
C LYS A 410 23.79 20.25 12.32
N ASN A 411 23.48 20.76 11.12
CA ASN A 411 22.74 22.02 10.94
C ASN A 411 21.31 21.94 11.51
N TYR A 412 20.75 20.73 11.60
CA TYR A 412 19.46 20.47 12.24
C TYR A 412 19.54 20.17 13.75
N GLY A 413 20.73 20.35 14.35
CA GLY A 413 20.93 20.22 15.79
C GLY A 413 21.20 18.79 16.26
N SER A 414 21.63 17.90 15.35
CA SER A 414 21.99 16.55 15.75
C SER A 414 23.18 16.55 16.71
N THR A 415 23.03 15.86 17.85
CA THR A 415 24.07 15.80 18.89
C THR A 415 24.99 14.59 18.75
N GLN A 416 24.65 13.65 17.87
CA GLN A 416 25.39 12.41 17.67
C GLN A 416 25.25 11.96 16.22
N PHE A 417 26.36 11.58 15.60
CA PHE A 417 26.42 10.94 14.29
C PHE A 417 27.40 9.77 14.37
N LYS A 418 26.89 8.55 14.52
CA LYS A 418 27.68 7.37 14.87
C LYS A 418 27.53 6.30 13.79
N PHE A 419 28.65 5.85 13.23
CA PHE A 419 28.69 4.64 12.40
C PHE A 419 28.59 3.39 13.28
N ALA A 420 27.95 2.35 12.76
CA ALA A 420 28.17 1.01 13.29
C ALA A 420 29.67 0.66 13.17
N SER A 421 30.25 0.17 14.26
CA SER A 421 31.66 -0.15 14.40
C SER A 421 31.98 -1.52 13.81
N THR A 422 30.99 -2.41 13.76
CA THR A 422 31.07 -3.78 13.23
C THR A 422 29.84 -4.11 12.38
N GLN A 423 29.94 -5.17 11.58
CA GLN A 423 28.81 -5.70 10.83
C GLN A 423 27.68 -6.18 11.78
N GLN A 424 28.05 -6.79 12.91
CA GLN A 424 27.09 -7.19 13.93
C GLN A 424 26.33 -5.99 14.53
N GLU A 425 27.03 -4.90 14.87
CA GLU A 425 26.37 -3.68 15.38
C GLU A 425 25.43 -3.09 14.30
N ALA A 426 25.83 -3.15 13.02
CA ALA A 426 24.98 -2.71 11.91
C ALA A 426 23.71 -3.55 11.77
N GLU A 427 23.82 -4.86 11.94
CA GLU A 427 22.70 -5.81 11.94
C GLU A 427 21.76 -5.57 13.12
N GLU A 428 22.28 -5.48 14.34
CA GLU A 428 21.50 -5.23 15.56
C GLU A 428 20.71 -3.89 15.50
N LEU A 429 21.35 -2.82 15.01
CA LEU A 429 20.69 -1.53 14.78
C LEU A 429 19.52 -1.68 13.80
N TRP A 430 19.71 -2.45 12.73
CA TRP A 430 18.69 -2.61 11.69
C TRP A 430 17.58 -3.57 12.09
N GLU A 431 17.89 -4.64 12.82
CA GLU A 431 16.91 -5.58 13.37
C GLU A 431 15.98 -4.88 14.35
N SER A 432 16.51 -4.01 15.21
CA SER A 432 15.71 -3.20 16.14
C SER A 432 14.65 -2.37 15.41
N ARG A 433 14.98 -1.81 14.24
CA ARG A 433 14.03 -1.12 13.35
C ARG A 433 13.02 -2.06 12.71
N LYS A 434 13.44 -3.25 12.26
CA LYS A 434 12.57 -4.25 11.60
C LYS A 434 11.55 -4.85 12.56
N TYR A 435 11.92 -5.06 13.82
CA TYR A 435 11.06 -5.65 14.84
C TYR A 435 10.22 -4.64 15.62
N ALA A 436 10.20 -3.37 15.20
CA ALA A 436 9.54 -2.29 15.92
C ALA A 436 8.09 -2.60 16.36
N LEU A 437 7.26 -3.18 15.47
CA LEU A 437 5.89 -3.58 15.82
C LEU A 437 5.85 -4.67 16.90
N MET A 438 6.73 -5.67 16.80
CA MET A 438 6.84 -6.74 17.78
C MET A 438 7.34 -6.21 19.13
N SER A 439 8.29 -5.27 19.12
CA SER A 439 8.76 -4.55 20.31
C SER A 439 7.62 -3.80 20.99
N SER A 440 6.78 -3.09 20.22
CA SER A 440 5.60 -2.40 20.76
C SER A 440 4.60 -3.36 21.38
N LEU A 441 4.25 -4.45 20.70
CA LEU A 441 3.32 -5.44 21.28
C LEU A 441 3.90 -6.11 22.53
N GLY A 442 5.20 -6.44 22.53
CA GLY A 442 5.88 -7.04 23.66
C GLY A 442 5.98 -6.13 24.89
N ALA A 443 6.16 -4.82 24.68
CA ALA A 443 6.22 -3.83 25.76
C ALA A 443 4.85 -3.55 26.42
N TYR A 444 3.75 -3.83 25.73
CA TYR A 444 2.38 -3.57 26.20
C TYR A 444 1.51 -4.85 26.15
N PRO A 445 1.81 -5.87 26.97
CA PRO A 445 1.09 -7.14 26.93
C PRO A 445 -0.39 -6.96 27.24
N GLY A 446 -1.24 -7.61 26.45
CA GLY A 446 -2.70 -7.55 26.59
C GLY A 446 -3.38 -6.36 25.89
N LYS A 447 -2.61 -5.41 25.33
CA LYS A 447 -3.14 -4.37 24.44
C LYS A 447 -3.17 -4.85 22.99
N ARG A 448 -4.10 -4.30 22.20
CA ARG A 448 -4.07 -4.39 20.73
C ARG A 448 -3.24 -3.24 20.17
N CYS A 449 -2.78 -3.39 18.93
CA CYS A 449 -2.11 -2.34 18.18
C CYS A 449 -2.92 -1.98 16.93
N TRP A 450 -3.30 -0.72 16.81
CA TRP A 450 -3.77 -0.18 15.54
C TRP A 450 -2.55 0.31 14.77
N THR A 451 -2.12 -0.52 13.82
CA THR A 451 -0.99 -0.24 12.94
C THR A 451 -1.49 0.54 11.74
N THR A 452 -1.21 1.84 11.65
CA THR A 452 -1.64 2.68 10.51
C THR A 452 -0.46 3.37 9.87
N ASP A 453 -0.58 3.64 8.58
CA ASP A 453 0.41 4.31 7.73
C ASP A 453 -0.23 5.40 6.87
N VAL A 454 0.54 6.44 6.58
CA VAL A 454 0.20 7.48 5.58
C VAL A 454 1.47 7.91 4.87
N CYS A 455 1.34 8.51 3.70
CA CYS A 455 2.48 9.10 2.99
C CYS A 455 2.12 10.49 2.47
N VAL A 456 3.07 11.41 2.46
CA VAL A 456 2.94 12.78 1.94
C VAL A 456 4.16 13.12 1.10
N PRO A 457 4.10 14.18 0.26
CA PRO A 457 5.30 14.75 -0.33
C PRO A 457 6.35 15.00 0.77
N VAL A 458 7.60 14.59 0.55
CA VAL A 458 8.67 14.60 1.57
C VAL A 458 8.79 15.95 2.30
N SER A 459 8.56 17.07 1.59
CA SER A 459 8.57 18.43 2.15
C SER A 459 7.48 18.70 3.20
N ARG A 460 6.41 17.92 3.23
CA ARG A 460 5.28 18.03 4.17
C ARG A 460 5.40 17.08 5.37
N LEU A 461 6.27 16.08 5.27
CA LEU A 461 6.42 15.07 6.32
C LEU A 461 6.81 15.65 7.70
N PRO A 462 7.71 16.66 7.82
CA PRO A 462 8.04 17.24 9.13
C PRO A 462 6.82 17.82 9.87
N GLU A 463 5.93 18.49 9.13
CA GLU A 463 4.68 19.05 9.66
C GLU A 463 3.73 17.93 10.11
N LEU A 464 3.50 16.95 9.23
CA LEU A 464 2.59 15.84 9.51
C LEU A 464 2.99 15.03 10.75
N VAL A 465 4.27 14.66 10.85
CA VAL A 465 4.74 13.83 11.98
C VAL A 465 4.68 14.61 13.29
N TYR A 466 5.06 15.89 13.27
CA TYR A 466 4.98 16.75 14.46
C TYR A 466 3.55 16.89 14.98
N GLU A 467 2.61 17.27 14.10
CA GLU A 467 1.20 17.44 14.48
C GLU A 467 0.56 16.13 14.90
N THR A 468 0.94 15.00 14.29
CA THR A 468 0.45 13.67 14.69
C THR A 468 0.93 13.27 16.06
N LYS A 469 2.22 13.43 16.34
CA LYS A 469 2.79 13.14 17.66
C LYS A 469 2.16 14.01 18.76
N LYS A 470 1.92 15.28 18.46
CA LYS A 470 1.22 16.21 19.35
C LYS A 470 -0.22 15.77 19.61
N ASP A 471 -0.99 15.47 18.57
CA ASP A 471 -2.40 15.04 18.65
C ASP A 471 -2.56 13.75 19.47
N LEU A 472 -1.70 12.75 19.23
CA LEU A 472 -1.71 11.49 19.99
C LEU A 472 -1.40 11.72 21.47
N LYS A 473 -0.44 12.59 21.78
CA LYS A 473 -0.10 12.99 23.15
C LYS A 473 -1.25 13.73 23.84
N GLU A 474 -1.85 14.71 23.17
CA GLU A 474 -2.99 15.48 23.69
C GLU A 474 -4.24 14.61 23.89
N SER A 475 -4.38 13.55 23.10
CA SER A 475 -5.42 12.53 23.24
C SER A 475 -5.12 11.48 24.33
N ASN A 476 -3.99 11.58 25.04
CA ASN A 476 -3.51 10.61 26.02
C ASN A 476 -3.38 9.17 25.47
N LEU A 477 -3.08 9.02 24.18
CA LEU A 477 -2.94 7.72 23.54
C LEU A 477 -1.50 7.24 23.59
N THR A 478 -1.31 5.98 23.99
CA THR A 478 0.01 5.34 23.95
C THR A 478 0.34 5.03 22.49
N SER A 479 1.41 5.64 21.99
CA SER A 479 1.80 5.48 20.59
C SER A 479 3.30 5.60 20.38
N THR A 480 3.76 4.98 19.30
CA THR A 480 5.13 5.07 18.82
C THR A 480 5.12 5.37 17.32
N ILE A 481 6.16 6.05 16.84
CA ILE A 481 6.29 6.39 15.42
C ILE A 481 7.57 5.77 14.87
N VAL A 482 7.40 5.07 13.74
CA VAL A 482 8.51 4.65 12.88
C VAL A 482 8.23 5.10 11.46
N GLY A 483 9.23 5.35 10.64
CA GLY A 483 8.92 5.74 9.26
C GLY A 483 10.05 5.60 8.27
N HIS A 484 9.67 5.23 7.06
CA HIS A 484 10.45 5.35 5.84
C HIS A 484 10.51 6.83 5.42
N VAL A 485 11.10 7.68 6.25
CA VAL A 485 11.02 9.14 6.06
C VAL A 485 11.74 9.62 4.80
N GLY A 486 12.57 8.74 4.20
CA GLY A 486 13.21 8.96 2.91
C GLY A 486 12.25 9.03 1.71
N ASP A 487 11.06 8.44 1.78
CA ASP A 487 10.09 8.45 0.68
C ASP A 487 8.76 9.15 1.02
N GLY A 488 8.68 9.77 2.21
CA GLY A 488 7.49 10.51 2.63
C GLY A 488 6.54 9.73 3.53
N ASN A 489 6.87 8.48 3.88
CA ASN A 489 6.00 7.60 4.65
C ASN A 489 6.39 7.50 6.14
N PHE A 490 5.38 7.39 7.01
CA PHE A 490 5.56 6.91 8.36
C PHE A 490 4.37 6.08 8.84
N HIS A 491 4.61 5.34 9.92
CA HIS A 491 3.67 4.51 10.63
C HIS A 491 3.47 5.04 12.04
N SER A 492 2.23 4.97 12.50
CA SER A 492 1.88 5.15 13.91
C SER A 492 1.37 3.82 14.44
N PHE A 493 2.01 3.32 15.49
CA PHE A 493 1.54 2.17 16.24
C PHE A 493 0.83 2.69 17.48
N ILE A 494 -0.49 2.56 17.54
CA ILE A 494 -1.31 3.05 18.65
C ILE A 494 -1.77 1.85 19.47
N LEU A 495 -1.33 1.79 20.73
CA LEU A 495 -1.51 0.65 21.63
C LEU A 495 -2.71 0.91 22.55
N PHE A 496 -3.70 0.01 22.52
CA PHE A 496 -5.00 0.30 23.13
C PHE A 496 -5.72 -0.93 23.70
N ASP A 497 -6.54 -0.69 24.73
CA ASP A 497 -7.58 -1.62 25.18
C ASP A 497 -8.82 -1.50 24.27
N GLU A 498 -9.21 -2.60 23.61
CA GLU A 498 -10.30 -2.59 22.63
C GLU A 498 -11.66 -2.20 23.21
N HIS A 499 -11.92 -2.49 24.48
CA HIS A 499 -13.21 -2.22 25.09
C HIS A 499 -13.33 -0.81 25.65
N GLN A 500 -12.21 -0.14 25.90
CA GLN A 500 -12.17 1.16 26.58
C GLN A 500 -11.69 2.30 25.66
N GLU A 501 -10.73 2.04 24.79
CA GLU A 501 -9.97 3.07 24.08
C GLU A 501 -10.27 3.11 22.57
N PHE A 502 -11.07 2.17 22.03
CA PHE A 502 -11.30 2.01 20.58
C PHE A 502 -11.78 3.29 19.88
N ASP A 503 -12.81 3.97 20.40
CA ASP A 503 -13.36 5.17 19.76
C ASP A 503 -12.36 6.33 19.74
N ALA A 504 -11.56 6.48 20.80
CA ALA A 504 -10.54 7.51 20.90
C ALA A 504 -9.40 7.26 19.89
N VAL A 505 -8.95 6.01 19.78
CA VAL A 505 -7.94 5.58 18.80
C VAL A 505 -8.45 5.74 17.38
N SER A 506 -9.66 5.25 17.09
CA SER A 506 -10.30 5.40 15.80
C SER A 506 -10.36 6.88 15.38
N GLY A 507 -10.85 7.75 16.28
CA GLY A 507 -10.90 9.19 16.03
C GLY A 507 -9.53 9.81 15.75
N ALA A 508 -8.46 9.35 16.41
CA ALA A 508 -7.09 9.81 16.14
C ALA A 508 -6.56 9.33 14.78
N VAL A 509 -6.87 8.08 14.38
CA VAL A 509 -6.50 7.54 13.07
C VAL A 509 -7.19 8.30 11.94
N HIS A 510 -8.50 8.57 12.06
CA HIS A 510 -9.22 9.40 11.09
C HIS A 510 -8.59 10.79 10.95
N ARG A 511 -8.28 11.46 12.07
CA ARG A 511 -7.60 12.77 12.03
C ARG A 511 -6.24 12.71 11.35
N LEU A 512 -5.46 11.66 11.59
CA LEU A 512 -4.17 11.42 10.91
C LEU A 512 -4.36 11.29 9.40
N VAL A 513 -5.30 10.45 8.95
CA VAL A 513 -5.55 10.24 7.52
C VAL A 513 -5.98 11.56 6.85
N HIS A 514 -6.97 12.27 7.39
CA HIS A 514 -7.41 13.55 6.82
C HIS A 514 -6.30 14.62 6.85
N ARG A 515 -5.43 14.62 7.88
CA ARG A 515 -4.27 15.52 7.92
C ARG A 515 -3.29 15.21 6.79
N ALA A 516 -3.04 13.92 6.49
CA ALA A 516 -2.19 13.52 5.38
C ALA A 516 -2.79 13.92 4.02
N LEU A 517 -4.09 13.67 3.80
CA LEU A 517 -4.79 14.05 2.57
C LEU A 517 -4.79 15.57 2.36
N ALA A 518 -5.01 16.36 3.42
CA ALA A 518 -4.92 17.82 3.37
C ALA A 518 -3.52 18.35 3.01
N LEU A 519 -2.48 17.53 3.18
CA LEU A 519 -1.09 17.82 2.83
C LEU A 519 -0.68 17.22 1.46
N ASP A 520 -1.65 16.94 0.60
CA ASP A 520 -1.44 16.33 -0.74
C ASP A 520 -0.83 14.92 -0.66
N GLY A 521 -1.15 14.20 0.42
CA GLY A 521 -0.72 12.84 0.68
C GLY A 521 -1.76 11.78 0.32
N THR A 522 -1.55 10.59 0.86
CA THR A 522 -2.38 9.40 0.68
C THR A 522 -2.76 8.80 2.03
N CYS A 523 -3.96 8.19 2.08
CA CYS A 523 -4.46 7.48 3.25
C CYS A 523 -3.66 6.21 3.57
N THR A 524 -2.85 5.70 2.64
CA THR A 524 -1.96 4.54 2.85
C THR A 524 -0.69 4.68 2.04
N GLY A 525 0.47 4.55 2.69
CA GLY A 525 1.76 4.57 2.00
C GLY A 525 2.12 3.22 1.38
N GLU A 526 1.84 2.12 2.10
CA GLU A 526 2.28 0.77 1.71
C GLU A 526 1.35 -0.39 2.13
N HIS A 527 0.48 -0.22 3.12
CA HIS A 527 -0.34 -1.34 3.62
C HIS A 527 -1.47 -1.75 2.67
N GLY A 528 -1.93 -0.83 1.81
CA GLY A 528 -3.08 -1.00 0.94
C GLY A 528 -4.37 -0.45 1.56
N VAL A 529 -5.49 -0.66 0.86
CA VAL A 529 -6.79 -0.14 1.24
C VAL A 529 -7.59 -1.17 2.03
N GLY A 530 -7.61 -2.41 1.55
CA GLY A 530 -8.26 -3.54 2.19
C GLY A 530 -9.72 -3.28 2.56
N LEU A 531 -10.09 -3.64 3.80
CA LEU A 531 -11.39 -3.33 4.39
C LEU A 531 -11.44 -1.93 5.01
N GLY A 532 -10.30 -1.46 5.51
CA GLY A 532 -10.22 -0.34 6.43
C GLY A 532 -10.27 1.03 5.79
N LYS A 533 -9.53 1.23 4.70
CA LYS A 533 -9.27 2.57 4.17
C LYS A 533 -10.12 2.94 2.96
N LYS A 534 -11.06 2.06 2.59
CA LYS A 534 -11.94 2.26 1.43
C LYS A 534 -12.78 3.55 1.55
N GLU A 535 -13.09 3.99 2.76
CA GLU A 535 -13.85 5.22 3.00
C GLU A 535 -13.11 6.50 2.53
N TYR A 536 -11.78 6.49 2.51
CA TYR A 536 -10.97 7.66 2.16
C TYR A 536 -10.74 7.82 0.66
N LEU A 537 -11.00 6.78 -0.15
CA LEU A 537 -10.64 6.80 -1.56
C LEU A 537 -11.39 7.84 -2.39
N GLU A 538 -12.63 8.18 -2.02
CA GLU A 538 -13.36 9.23 -2.73
C GLU A 538 -12.79 10.62 -2.44
N GLU A 539 -12.30 10.85 -1.22
CA GLU A 539 -11.60 12.08 -0.83
C GLU A 539 -10.23 12.18 -1.51
N GLU A 540 -9.46 11.09 -1.49
CA GLU A 540 -8.10 11.04 -2.05
C GLU A 540 -8.08 11.09 -3.58
N LEU A 541 -8.86 10.24 -4.26
CA LEU A 541 -8.77 10.05 -5.72
C LEU A 541 -9.85 10.80 -6.49
N GLY A 542 -10.91 11.24 -5.79
CA GLY A 542 -12.12 11.77 -6.40
C GLY A 542 -13.05 10.67 -6.93
N ILE A 543 -14.36 10.93 -6.84
CA ILE A 543 -15.42 10.00 -7.24
C ILE A 543 -15.29 9.47 -8.68
N ASN A 544 -14.80 10.28 -9.62
CA ASN A 544 -14.65 9.88 -11.01
C ASN A 544 -13.56 8.80 -11.18
N THR A 545 -12.45 8.94 -10.46
CA THR A 545 -11.36 7.95 -10.47
C THR A 545 -11.82 6.65 -9.81
N VAL A 546 -12.52 6.75 -8.67
CA VAL A 546 -13.13 5.58 -8.00
C VAL A 546 -14.12 4.86 -8.93
N ASN A 547 -14.96 5.60 -9.65
CA ASN A 547 -15.91 5.02 -10.61
C ASN A 547 -15.21 4.33 -11.79
N LEU A 548 -14.06 4.85 -12.25
CA LEU A 548 -13.23 4.18 -13.24
C LEU A 548 -12.68 2.85 -12.69
N MET A 549 -12.17 2.84 -11.45
CA MET A 549 -11.71 1.61 -10.78
C MET A 549 -12.83 0.57 -10.69
N LYS A 550 -14.04 0.99 -10.27
CA LYS A 550 -15.24 0.12 -10.22
C LYS A 550 -15.63 -0.39 -11.61
N SER A 551 -15.51 0.44 -12.65
CA SER A 551 -15.80 0.05 -14.04
C SER A 551 -14.83 -1.03 -14.53
N ILE A 552 -13.54 -0.90 -14.22
CA ILE A 552 -12.53 -1.91 -14.55
C ILE A 552 -12.81 -3.22 -13.79
N LYS A 553 -13.10 -3.14 -12.49
CA LYS A 553 -13.48 -4.30 -11.67
C LYS A 553 -14.68 -5.02 -12.27
N LYS A 554 -15.74 -4.32 -12.64
CA LYS A 554 -16.94 -4.90 -13.25
C LYS A 554 -16.66 -5.54 -14.62
N ALA A 555 -15.75 -4.96 -15.40
CA ALA A 555 -15.36 -5.52 -16.69
C ALA A 555 -14.54 -6.82 -16.56
N ILE A 556 -13.63 -6.88 -15.58
CA ILE A 556 -12.75 -8.04 -15.36
C ILE A 556 -13.47 -9.15 -14.57
N ASP A 557 -14.26 -8.77 -13.56
CA ASP A 557 -14.96 -9.66 -12.64
C ASP A 557 -16.47 -9.33 -12.57
N PRO A 558 -17.25 -9.65 -13.62
CA PRO A 558 -18.67 -9.32 -13.67
C PRO A 558 -19.52 -10.04 -12.62
N LEU A 559 -19.00 -11.13 -12.02
CA LEU A 559 -19.67 -11.87 -10.94
C LEU A 559 -19.23 -11.41 -9.55
N ASN A 560 -18.28 -10.47 -9.47
CA ASN A 560 -17.69 -9.97 -8.25
C ASN A 560 -17.13 -11.08 -7.33
N ILE A 561 -16.63 -12.19 -7.89
CA ILE A 561 -16.13 -13.32 -7.08
C ILE A 561 -14.72 -13.09 -6.54
N MET A 562 -13.92 -12.18 -7.10
CA MET A 562 -12.54 -11.94 -6.66
C MET A 562 -12.46 -10.92 -5.53
N ASN A 563 -12.11 -11.41 -4.36
CA ASN A 563 -11.91 -10.69 -3.10
C ASN A 563 -12.95 -9.58 -2.81
N PRO A 564 -14.26 -9.89 -2.85
CA PRO A 564 -15.31 -8.88 -2.73
C PRO A 564 -15.33 -8.19 -1.36
N GLY A 565 -15.84 -6.95 -1.34
CA GLY A 565 -16.02 -6.13 -0.15
C GLY A 565 -14.77 -5.34 0.29
N LYS A 566 -13.69 -5.42 -0.49
CA LYS A 566 -12.38 -4.81 -0.21
C LYS A 566 -11.98 -3.86 -1.34
N LEU A 567 -11.03 -2.96 -1.06
CA LEU A 567 -10.47 -1.93 -1.94
C LEU A 567 -11.48 -0.85 -2.40
N TYR A 568 -12.67 -1.23 -2.83
CA TYR A 568 -13.65 -0.30 -3.38
C TYR A 568 -14.56 0.25 -2.28
N PRO A 569 -14.88 1.57 -2.29
CA PRO A 569 -15.88 2.12 -1.38
C PRO A 569 -17.23 1.43 -1.56
N ASP A 570 -17.90 1.14 -0.45
CA ASP A 570 -19.24 0.54 -0.47
C ASP A 570 -20.23 1.45 -1.21
N GLU A 571 -21.24 0.87 -1.85
CA GLU A 571 -22.32 1.68 -2.40
C GLU A 571 -23.09 2.33 -1.25
N VAL A 572 -23.15 3.66 -1.23
CA VAL A 572 -24.03 4.40 -0.33
C VAL A 572 -25.45 3.95 -0.63
N LYS A 573 -26.05 3.19 0.28
CA LYS A 573 -27.49 2.89 0.24
C LYS A 573 -28.21 4.24 0.30
N LYS A 574 -28.69 4.71 -0.86
CA LYS A 574 -29.54 5.89 -0.97
C LYS A 574 -30.93 5.62 -0.43
#